data_AF-A0A8H3WXE6-F1
#
_entry.id   AF-A0A8H3WXE6-F1
#
_cell.length_a   1.000
_cell.length_b   1.000
_cell.length_c   1.000
_cell.angle_alpha   90.00
_cell.angle_beta   90.00
_cell.angle_gamma   90.00
#
_symmetry.space_group_name_H-M   'P 1'
#
loop_
_entity.id
_entity.type
_entity.pdbx_description
1 polymer ?
#
loop_
_entity_poly.entity_id
_entity_poly.type
_entity_poly.pdbx_seq_one_letter_code
_entity_poly.pdbx_strand_id
1 'polypeptide(L)'
;MCKNIYERSKKLYSLISHQGIFTFQSTFFSVLGGAYSALGRQNKEYAIRAKKFARNQIKLAKKLQDPELECKCWIYYSEGLIQLEKFKKAKIIIDQQKTFVTNVLRGDPLIMSMCENAKMKLNAAINKN
;
A
#
# COMPACT_ATOMS: atom_id res chain seq x y z
N MET A 1 -8.79 38.66 12.41
CA MET A 1 -7.40 38.12 12.35
C MET A 1 -7.33 36.61 12.64
N CYS A 2 -7.99 36.08 13.69
CA CYS A 2 -7.92 34.65 14.07
C CYS A 2 -8.47 33.64 13.05
N LYS A 3 -9.50 33.97 12.25
CA LYS A 3 -10.02 33.10 11.18
C LYS A 3 -8.94 32.74 10.13
N ASN A 4 -8.04 33.68 9.83
CA ASN A 4 -7.01 33.51 8.80
C ASN A 4 -5.85 32.60 9.30
N ILE A 5 -5.58 32.60 10.60
CA ILE A 5 -4.60 31.69 11.22
C ILE A 5 -5.17 30.27 11.23
N TYR A 6 -6.43 30.08 11.64
CA TYR A 6 -7.08 28.76 11.65
C TYR A 6 -7.15 28.12 10.25
N GLU A 7 -7.53 28.89 9.23
CA GLU A 7 -7.56 28.40 7.84
C GLU A 7 -6.16 28.07 7.29
N ARG A 8 -5.14 28.86 7.65
CA ARG A 8 -3.74 28.55 7.31
C ARG A 8 -3.24 27.29 8.01
N SER A 9 -3.57 27.09 9.28
CA SER A 9 -3.28 25.87 10.02
C SER A 9 -3.92 24.67 9.35
N LYS A 10 -5.19 24.78 8.95
CA LYS A 10 -5.93 23.71 8.28
C LYS A 10 -5.32 23.34 6.92
N LYS A 11 -4.92 24.35 6.14
CA LYS A 11 -4.23 24.18 4.87
C LYS A 11 -2.84 23.54 5.05
N LEU A 12 -2.08 24.00 6.06
CA LEU A 12 -0.78 23.42 6.44
C LEU A 12 -0.92 21.96 6.89
N TYR A 13 -1.90 21.63 7.72
CA TYR A 13 -2.19 20.25 8.11
C TYR A 13 -2.55 19.38 6.90
N SER A 14 -3.37 19.88 5.97
CA SER A 14 -3.68 19.14 4.73
C SER A 14 -2.45 18.94 3.84
N LEU A 15 -1.56 19.93 3.77
CA LEU A 15 -0.33 19.84 2.98
C LEU A 15 0.65 18.85 3.61
N ILE A 16 0.80 18.87 4.94
CA ILE A 16 1.63 17.92 5.69
C ILE A 16 1.05 16.50 5.58
N SER A 17 -0.27 16.33 5.64
CA SER A 17 -0.89 15.02 5.44
C SER A 17 -0.70 14.51 4.01
N HIS A 18 -0.91 15.36 3.00
CA HIS A 18 -0.63 15.02 1.61
C HIS A 18 0.84 14.67 1.37
N GLN A 19 1.76 15.44 1.94
CA GLN A 19 3.19 15.18 1.84
C GLN A 19 3.57 13.88 2.55
N GLY A 20 2.99 13.60 3.72
CA GLY A 20 3.15 12.34 4.44
C GLY A 20 2.68 11.13 3.63
N ILE A 21 1.52 11.22 2.98
CA ILE A 21 0.98 10.18 2.08
C ILE A 21 1.91 9.97 0.88
N PHE A 22 2.43 11.06 0.30
CA PHE A 22 3.33 10.96 -0.85
C PHE A 22 4.67 10.33 -0.47
N THR A 23 5.25 10.73 0.67
CA THR A 23 6.46 10.11 1.22
C THR A 23 6.25 8.64 1.55
N PHE A 24 5.08 8.29 2.08
CA PHE A 24 4.70 6.92 2.36
C PHE A 24 4.73 6.06 1.08
N GLN A 25 4.03 6.51 0.03
CA GLN A 25 3.95 5.77 -1.24
C GLN A 25 5.30 5.71 -1.94
N SER A 26 6.02 6.84 -1.99
CA SER A 26 7.36 6.93 -2.60
C SER A 26 8.35 6.00 -1.92
N THR A 27 8.36 5.95 -0.58
CA THR A 27 9.24 5.04 0.17
C THR A 27 8.87 3.58 -0.08
N PHE A 28 7.57 3.27 -0.11
CA PHE A 28 7.11 1.91 -0.39
C PHE A 28 7.51 1.45 -1.81
N PHE A 29 7.31 2.29 -2.82
CA PHE A 29 7.71 2.00 -4.20
C PHE A 29 9.23 1.96 -4.38
N SER A 30 10.00 2.76 -3.65
CA SER A 30 11.47 2.66 -3.66
C SER A 30 11.95 1.31 -3.12
N VAL A 31 11.37 0.85 -2.00
CA VAL A 31 11.71 -0.45 -1.41
C VAL A 31 11.26 -1.61 -2.30
N LEU A 32 10.05 -1.55 -2.87
CA LEU A 32 9.59 -2.54 -3.84
C LEU A 32 10.38 -2.49 -5.15
N GLY A 33 10.75 -1.31 -5.63
CA GLY A 33 11.57 -1.13 -6.84
C GLY A 33 12.95 -1.73 -6.67
N GLY A 34 13.58 -1.50 -5.50
CA GLY A 34 14.79 -2.20 -5.10
C GLY A 34 14.59 -3.72 -5.03
N ALA A 35 13.47 -4.19 -4.48
CA ALA A 35 13.14 -5.62 -4.46
C ALA A 35 12.92 -6.21 -5.85
N TYR A 36 12.21 -5.52 -6.76
CA TYR A 36 12.00 -5.94 -8.15
C TYR A 36 13.29 -5.93 -8.96
N SER A 37 14.12 -4.90 -8.80
CA SER A 37 15.44 -4.83 -9.42
C SER A 37 16.37 -5.93 -8.90
N ALA A 38 16.23 -6.31 -7.63
CA ALA A 38 16.96 -7.41 -7.01
C ALA A 38 16.34 -8.80 -7.27
N LEU A 39 15.07 -8.90 -7.67
CA LEU A 39 14.42 -10.16 -8.04
C LEU A 39 14.94 -10.71 -9.37
N GLY A 40 15.53 -9.87 -10.23
CA GLY A 40 16.41 -10.32 -11.31
C GLY A 40 17.69 -11.02 -10.82
N ARG A 41 17.99 -10.95 -9.52
CA ARG A 41 19.10 -11.58 -8.81
C ARG A 41 18.67 -12.17 -7.46
N GLN A 42 17.69 -13.08 -7.44
CA GLN A 42 17.33 -14.01 -6.33
C GLN A 42 17.30 -13.48 -4.87
N ASN A 43 17.16 -12.18 -4.61
CA ASN A 43 17.45 -11.67 -3.27
C ASN A 43 16.20 -11.53 -2.39
N LYS A 44 15.71 -12.67 -1.86
CA LYS A 44 14.55 -12.81 -0.96
C LYS A 44 14.58 -11.85 0.25
N GLU A 45 15.77 -11.40 0.64
CA GLU A 45 15.98 -10.47 1.76
C GLU A 45 15.30 -9.11 1.55
N TYR A 46 15.29 -8.58 0.32
CA TYR A 46 14.66 -7.28 0.02
C TYR A 46 13.13 -7.37 0.11
N ALA A 47 12.53 -8.45 -0.34
CA ALA A 47 11.09 -8.69 -0.20
C ALA A 47 10.69 -8.85 1.30
N ILE A 48 11.56 -9.43 2.13
CA ILE A 48 11.35 -9.47 3.60
C ILE A 48 11.39 -8.06 4.20
N ARG A 49 12.34 -7.22 3.80
CA ARG A 49 12.42 -5.82 4.26
C ARG A 49 11.19 -5.01 3.82
N ALA A 50 10.77 -5.14 2.56
CA ALA A 50 9.53 -4.53 2.04
C ALA A 50 8.30 -4.92 2.86
N LYS A 51 8.18 -6.22 3.15
CA LYS A 51 7.11 -6.77 3.97
C LYS A 51 7.12 -6.22 5.41
N LYS A 52 8.30 -6.09 6.04
CA LYS A 52 8.43 -5.51 7.39
C LYS A 52 8.03 -4.04 7.40
N PHE A 53 8.47 -3.28 6.39
CA PHE A 53 8.11 -1.88 6.22
C PHE A 53 6.60 -1.70 6.06
N ALA A 54 5.96 -2.46 5.18
CA ALA A 54 4.50 -2.45 5.01
C ALA A 54 3.74 -2.73 6.32
N ARG A 55 4.21 -3.64 7.17
CA ARG A 55 3.56 -3.90 8.47
C ARG A 55 3.63 -2.71 9.43
N ASN A 56 4.77 -2.04 9.49
CA ASN A 56 4.91 -0.84 10.32
C ASN A 56 4.00 0.27 9.81
N GLN A 57 3.88 0.37 8.50
CA GLN A 57 3.03 1.31 7.82
C GLN A 57 1.52 1.05 8.04
N ILE A 58 1.07 -0.21 8.01
CA ILE A 58 -0.31 -0.59 8.39
C ILE A 58 -0.59 -0.14 9.84
N LYS A 59 0.35 -0.38 10.77
CA LYS A 59 0.19 0.03 12.17
C LYS A 59 0.08 1.56 12.30
N LEU A 60 0.85 2.30 11.51
CA LEU A 60 0.81 3.75 11.50
C LEU A 60 -0.52 4.26 10.93
N ALA A 61 -0.97 3.73 9.79
CA ALA A 61 -2.25 4.10 9.17
C ALA A 61 -3.43 3.86 10.12
N LYS A 62 -3.43 2.74 10.84
CA LYS A 62 -4.41 2.46 11.91
C LYS A 62 -4.40 3.51 13.01
N LYS A 63 -3.22 3.92 13.48
CA LYS A 63 -3.08 4.97 14.50
C LYS A 63 -3.58 6.33 14.01
N LEU A 64 -3.39 6.61 12.72
CA LEU A 64 -3.88 7.82 12.05
C LEU A 64 -5.39 7.76 11.73
N GLN A 65 -6.04 6.62 11.95
CA GLN A 65 -7.45 6.38 11.60
C GLN A 65 -7.76 6.70 10.14
N ASP A 66 -6.80 6.42 9.25
CA ASP A 66 -6.91 6.65 7.81
C ASP A 66 -7.22 5.32 7.09
N PRO A 67 -8.49 5.03 6.80
CA PRO A 67 -8.91 3.76 6.20
C PRO A 67 -8.42 3.60 4.76
N GLU A 68 -8.27 4.70 4.03
CA GLU A 68 -7.76 4.69 2.66
C GLU A 68 -6.27 4.34 2.65
N LEU A 69 -5.49 4.99 3.52
CA LEU A 69 -4.08 4.70 3.67
C LEU A 69 -3.88 3.26 4.14
N GLU A 70 -4.65 2.79 5.14
CA GLU A 70 -4.57 1.41 5.59
C GLU A 70 -4.84 0.41 4.45
N CYS A 71 -5.88 0.64 3.65
CA CYS A 71 -6.21 -0.21 2.52
C CYS A 71 -5.04 -0.30 1.53
N LYS A 72 -4.45 0.85 1.16
CA LYS A 72 -3.26 0.91 0.31
C LYS A 72 -2.09 0.13 0.91
N CYS A 73 -1.85 0.25 2.22
CA CYS A 73 -0.79 -0.50 2.91
C CYS A 73 -0.98 -2.02 2.80
N TRP A 74 -2.22 -2.51 2.90
CA TRP A 74 -2.53 -3.93 2.76
C TRP A 74 -2.33 -4.45 1.35
N ILE A 75 -2.73 -3.69 0.33
CA ILE A 75 -2.49 -4.02 -1.08
C ILE A 75 -0.98 -4.14 -1.32
N TYR A 76 -0.22 -3.14 -0.87
CA TYR A 76 1.24 -3.12 -0.90
C TYR A 76 1.89 -4.31 -0.19
N TYR A 77 1.41 -4.66 1.00
CA TYR A 77 1.85 -5.86 1.71
C TYR A 77 1.57 -7.14 0.91
N SER A 78 0.43 -7.22 0.22
CA SER A 78 0.08 -8.36 -0.63
C SER A 78 1.04 -8.52 -1.81
N GLU A 79 1.51 -7.42 -2.44
CA GLU A 79 2.51 -7.49 -3.50
C GLU A 79 3.83 -8.09 -3.01
N GLY A 80 4.28 -7.70 -1.81
CA GLY A 80 5.46 -8.32 -1.19
C GLY A 80 5.26 -9.81 -0.88
N LEU A 81 4.03 -10.25 -0.60
CA LEU A 81 3.73 -11.68 -0.44
C LEU A 81 3.77 -12.43 -1.79
N ILE A 82 3.34 -11.81 -2.88
CA ILE A 82 3.46 -12.40 -4.23
C ILE A 82 4.93 -12.65 -4.57
N GLN A 83 5.79 -11.66 -4.32
CA GLN A 83 7.24 -11.80 -4.52
C GLN A 83 7.88 -12.91 -3.68
N LEU A 84 7.32 -13.20 -2.51
CA LEU A 84 7.78 -14.28 -1.62
C LEU A 84 7.09 -15.61 -1.91
N GLU A 85 6.37 -15.73 -3.04
CA GLU A 85 5.60 -16.91 -3.46
C GLU A 85 4.51 -17.32 -2.44
N LYS A 86 4.09 -16.40 -1.58
CA LYS A 86 3.03 -16.63 -0.57
C LYS A 86 1.64 -16.32 -1.15
N PHE A 87 1.34 -16.95 -2.28
CA PHE A 87 0.18 -16.66 -3.12
C PHE A 87 -1.17 -16.77 -2.39
N LYS A 88 -1.37 -17.84 -1.60
CA LYS A 88 -2.61 -18.03 -0.83
C LYS A 88 -2.90 -16.85 0.10
N LYS A 89 -1.89 -16.36 0.81
CA LYS A 89 -2.03 -15.22 1.74
C LYS A 89 -2.23 -13.91 0.98
N ALA A 90 -1.52 -13.71 -0.14
CA ALA A 90 -1.69 -12.54 -0.98
C ALA A 90 -3.13 -12.43 -1.51
N LYS A 91 -3.67 -13.54 -2.04
CA LYS A 91 -5.04 -13.61 -2.56
C LYS A 91 -6.09 -13.20 -1.53
N ILE A 92 -6.03 -13.79 -0.33
CA ILE A 92 -6.97 -13.48 0.76
C ILE A 92 -6.96 -11.99 1.08
N ILE A 93 -5.77 -11.38 1.16
CA ILE A 93 -5.65 -9.95 1.48
C ILE A 93 -6.23 -9.09 0.35
N ILE A 94 -5.92 -9.41 -0.90
CA ILE A 94 -6.44 -8.67 -2.07
C ILE A 94 -7.97 -8.72 -2.10
N ASP A 95 -8.56 -9.91 -1.91
CA ASP A 95 -10.01 -10.09 -1.91
C ASP A 95 -10.66 -9.31 -0.75
N GLN A 96 -10.06 -9.34 0.45
CA GLN A 96 -10.50 -8.55 1.60
C GLN A 96 -10.46 -7.04 1.32
N GLN A 97 -9.37 -6.53 0.73
CA GLN A 97 -9.27 -5.12 0.39
C GLN A 97 -10.26 -4.72 -0.70
N LYS A 98 -10.51 -5.57 -1.69
CA LYS A 98 -11.53 -5.31 -2.72
C LYS A 98 -12.92 -5.16 -2.13
N THR A 99 -13.31 -6.04 -1.19
CA THR A 99 -14.57 -5.93 -0.45
C THR A 99 -14.60 -4.66 0.41
N PHE A 100 -13.49 -4.35 1.09
CA PHE A 100 -13.37 -3.14 1.90
C PHE A 100 -13.55 -1.86 1.07
N VAL A 101 -12.89 -1.76 -0.08
CA VAL A 101 -13.00 -0.60 -0.97
C VAL A 101 -14.44 -0.42 -1.45
N THR A 102 -15.09 -1.53 -1.83
CA THR A 102 -16.49 -1.50 -2.30
C THR A 102 -17.44 -1.01 -1.21
N ASN A 103 -17.31 -1.54 0.02
CA ASN A 103 -18.28 -1.30 1.09
C ASN A 103 -17.99 -0.03 1.92
N VAL A 104 -16.71 0.29 2.14
CA VAL A 104 -16.27 1.34 3.07
C VAL A 104 -15.80 2.58 2.32
N LEU A 105 -15.00 2.39 1.26
CA LEU A 105 -14.45 3.50 0.47
C LEU A 105 -15.33 3.87 -0.74
N ARG A 106 -16.60 3.44 -0.74
CA ARG A 106 -17.60 3.73 -1.78
C ARG A 106 -17.14 3.40 -3.21
N GLY A 107 -16.30 2.38 -3.35
CA GLY A 107 -15.79 1.94 -4.64
C GLY A 107 -14.78 2.91 -5.27
N ASP A 108 -13.92 3.56 -4.47
CA ASP A 108 -12.85 4.43 -4.97
C ASP A 108 -12.13 3.78 -6.18
N PRO A 109 -12.21 4.40 -7.38
CA PRO A 109 -11.75 3.79 -8.62
C PRO A 109 -10.22 3.62 -8.66
N LEU A 110 -9.46 4.50 -7.98
CA LEU A 110 -8.01 4.39 -7.93
C LEU A 110 -7.60 3.18 -7.09
N ILE A 111 -8.20 3.02 -5.91
CA ILE A 111 -7.85 1.91 -5.01
C ILE A 111 -8.38 0.57 -5.56
N MET A 112 -9.54 0.58 -6.21
CA MET A 112 -10.03 -0.59 -6.95
C MET A 112 -9.05 -1.01 -8.06
N SER A 113 -8.54 -0.05 -8.84
CA SER A 113 -7.50 -0.31 -9.84
C SER A 113 -6.24 -0.91 -9.22
N MET A 114 -5.82 -0.44 -8.04
CA MET A 114 -4.71 -1.04 -7.30
C MET A 114 -4.98 -2.51 -6.92
N CYS A 115 -6.19 -2.83 -6.44
CA CYS A 115 -6.59 -4.21 -6.14
C CYS A 115 -6.55 -5.11 -7.39
N GLU A 116 -7.07 -4.63 -8.52
CA GLU A 116 -7.03 -5.39 -9.79
C GLU A 116 -5.60 -5.58 -10.30
N ASN A 117 -4.77 -4.55 -10.25
CA ASN A 117 -3.36 -4.65 -10.62
C ASN A 117 -2.61 -5.67 -9.76
N ALA A 118 -2.84 -5.68 -8.45
CA ALA A 118 -2.26 -6.68 -7.55
C ALA A 118 -2.73 -8.10 -7.89
N LYS A 119 -4.00 -8.27 -8.26
CA LYS A 119 -4.56 -9.55 -8.71
C LYS A 119 -3.98 -10.03 -10.03
N MET A 120 -3.79 -9.13 -11.00
CA MET A 120 -3.12 -9.45 -12.27
C MET A 120 -1.69 -9.92 -12.03
N LYS A 121 -0.92 -9.21 -11.18
CA LYS A 121 0.43 -9.62 -10.77
C LYS A 121 0.44 -11.00 -10.09
N LEU A 122 -0.53 -11.27 -9.23
CA LEU A 122 -0.68 -12.57 -8.56
C LEU A 122 -0.89 -13.70 -9.59
N ASN A 123 -1.83 -13.52 -10.51
CA ASN A 123 -2.12 -14.52 -11.54
C ASN A 123 -0.91 -14.75 -12.46
N ALA A 124 -0.22 -13.68 -12.86
CA ALA A 124 1.00 -13.78 -13.66
C ALA A 124 2.14 -14.51 -12.93
N ALA A 125 2.25 -14.34 -11.61
CA ALA A 125 3.24 -15.05 -10.79
C ALA A 125 2.89 -16.53 -10.60
N ILE A 126 1.60 -16.86 -10.45
CA ILE A 126 1.13 -18.25 -10.35
C ILE A 126 1.38 -19.00 -11.66
N ASN A 127 1.07 -18.39 -12.82
CA ASN A 127 1.22 -19.05 -14.12
C ASN A 127 2.69 -19.27 -14.55
N LYS A 128 3.65 -18.64 -13.87
CA LYS A 128 5.09 -18.82 -14.11
C LYS A 128 5.71 -19.94 -13.29
N ASN A 129 4.98 -20.50 -12.33
CA ASN A 129 5.43 -21.52 -11.39
C ASN A 129 4.76 -22.86 -11.70
#